data_AF-A0AAE3GIH9-F1
#
_entry.id   AF-A0AAE3GIH9-F1
#
_cell.length_a   1.000
_cell.length_b   1.000
_cell.length_c   1.000
_cell.angle_alpha   90.00
_cell.angle_beta   90.00
_cell.angle_gamma   90.00
#
_symmetry.space_group_name_H-M   'P 1'
#
loop_
_entity.id
_entity.type
_entity.pdbx_description
1 polymer ?
#
loop_
_entity_poly.entity_id
_entity_poly.type
_entity_poly.pdbx_seq_one_letter_code
_entity_poly.pdbx_strand_id
1 'polypeptide(L)'
;MSGKGLQHGKGVDACPEGSLCLYRDEEYNTLSSEDRQKILVIPDGEYIDDFADYGFNYTDDGVSSVVNKTGKHNTLFSKAKQQGDELDIDAAARMPDLRKIPHQGGGNWNDRAESALAAPPTPLTVSQKLRGHWMKGAGPSYIYSFELTINARKEGIEVWTLSFGVEKGVTLDPDWATTFKWATIVKDGSDGTVVIKNTDPTHKVAPNKPLPVDIQLLCPGQSTTYETLHNPTATENQ
;
A
#
# COMPACT_ATOMS: atom_id res chain seq x y z
N MET A 1 23.31 1.49 -16.21
CA MET A 1 21.99 1.72 -15.58
C MET A 1 20.95 1.30 -16.60
N SER A 2 20.34 0.13 -16.42
CA SER A 2 19.18 -0.26 -17.24
C SER A 2 17.98 0.51 -16.68
N GLY A 3 17.33 1.33 -17.50
CA GLY A 3 16.13 2.06 -17.09
C GLY A 3 14.96 1.11 -16.88
N LYS A 4 14.02 1.51 -16.01
CA LYS A 4 12.69 0.89 -15.91
C LYS A 4 12.08 0.73 -17.30
N GLY A 5 11.53 -0.44 -17.59
CA GLY A 5 10.83 -0.69 -18.85
C GLY A 5 10.96 -2.11 -19.37
N LEU A 6 10.64 -2.25 -20.66
CA LEU A 6 10.62 -3.53 -21.36
C LEU A 6 12.00 -3.93 -21.86
N GLN A 7 12.33 -5.20 -21.68
CA GLN A 7 13.43 -5.86 -22.38
C GLN A 7 12.95 -7.18 -22.98
N HIS A 8 13.72 -7.71 -23.92
CA HIS A 8 13.55 -9.06 -24.45
C HIS A 8 14.63 -9.99 -23.89
N GLY A 9 14.23 -11.17 -23.45
CA GLY A 9 15.13 -12.18 -22.92
C GLY A 9 14.44 -13.33 -22.20
N LYS A 10 15.26 -14.26 -21.73
CA LYS A 10 14.83 -15.46 -21.01
C LYS A 10 15.85 -15.86 -19.94
N GLY A 11 15.39 -16.65 -18.98
CA GLY A 11 16.17 -17.10 -17.84
C GLY A 11 16.32 -16.04 -16.75
N VAL A 12 16.72 -16.51 -15.58
CA VAL A 12 16.96 -15.67 -14.40
C VAL A 12 18.05 -14.63 -14.64
N ASP A 13 19.07 -14.98 -15.43
CA ASP A 13 20.23 -14.12 -15.69
C ASP A 13 19.90 -12.94 -16.61
N ALA A 14 18.78 -13.00 -17.34
CA ALA A 14 18.27 -11.85 -18.07
C ALA A 14 17.75 -10.75 -17.12
N CYS A 15 17.46 -11.06 -15.85
CA CYS A 15 17.11 -10.04 -14.87
C CYS A 15 18.37 -9.31 -14.38
N PRO A 16 18.47 -7.97 -14.56
CA PRO A 16 19.58 -7.19 -14.03
C PRO A 16 19.64 -7.24 -12.50
N GLU A 17 20.84 -7.14 -11.94
CA GLU A 17 21.02 -6.92 -10.50
C GLU A 17 20.35 -5.60 -10.06
N GLY A 18 19.74 -5.60 -8.88
CA GLY A 18 19.02 -4.43 -8.37
C GLY A 18 17.63 -4.21 -8.96
N SER A 19 17.03 -5.23 -9.61
CA SER A 19 15.72 -5.12 -10.25
C SER A 19 14.75 -6.23 -9.84
N LEU A 20 13.46 -5.91 -9.84
CA LEU A 20 12.35 -6.85 -9.92
C LEU A 20 12.04 -7.08 -11.40
N CYS A 21 12.01 -8.33 -11.84
CA CYS A 21 11.75 -8.71 -13.22
C CYS A 21 10.52 -9.59 -13.33
N LEU A 22 9.58 -9.19 -14.17
CA LEU A 22 8.33 -9.88 -14.43
C LEU A 22 8.36 -10.47 -15.83
N TYR A 23 8.13 -11.77 -15.93
CA TYR A 23 8.24 -12.53 -17.16
C TYR A 23 6.84 -12.93 -17.62
N ARG A 24 6.62 -12.88 -18.93
CA ARG A 24 5.32 -13.17 -19.54
C ARG A 24 4.93 -14.63 -19.38
N ASP A 25 5.89 -15.53 -19.52
CA ASP A 25 5.69 -16.97 -19.40
C ASP A 25 6.37 -17.54 -18.16
N GLU A 26 6.00 -18.76 -17.84
CA GLU A 26 6.60 -19.58 -16.80
C GLU A 26 8.08 -19.88 -17.07
N GLU A 27 8.77 -20.35 -16.04
CA GLU A 27 10.18 -20.73 -16.07
C GLU A 27 11.04 -19.63 -16.72
N TYR A 28 10.70 -18.37 -16.47
CA TYR A 28 11.43 -17.19 -16.91
C TYR A 28 11.55 -17.09 -18.45
N ASN A 29 10.46 -17.35 -19.17
CA ASN A 29 10.40 -17.39 -20.64
C ASN A 29 11.34 -18.43 -21.30
N THR A 30 11.85 -19.43 -20.56
CA THR A 30 12.87 -20.35 -21.12
C THR A 30 12.36 -21.24 -22.24
N LEU A 31 11.05 -21.54 -22.23
CA LEU A 31 10.36 -22.33 -23.26
C LEU A 31 9.57 -21.48 -24.26
N SER A 32 9.61 -20.15 -24.11
CA SER A 32 8.84 -19.22 -24.93
C SER A 32 9.44 -19.02 -26.32
N SER A 33 8.56 -18.82 -27.30
CA SER A 33 8.94 -18.28 -28.61
C SER A 33 9.52 -16.87 -28.46
N GLU A 34 10.37 -16.45 -29.40
CA GLU A 34 11.13 -15.19 -29.30
C GLU A 34 10.25 -13.94 -29.15
N ASP A 35 9.08 -13.95 -29.78
CA ASP A 35 8.07 -12.89 -29.72
C ASP A 35 7.39 -12.77 -28.33
N ARG A 36 7.44 -13.83 -27.52
CA ARG A 36 6.88 -13.90 -26.17
C ARG A 36 7.90 -13.65 -25.05
N GLN A 37 9.19 -13.55 -25.38
CA GLN A 37 10.30 -13.36 -24.42
C GLN A 37 10.36 -11.94 -23.82
N LYS A 38 9.22 -11.34 -23.46
CA LYS A 38 9.18 -10.02 -22.83
C LYS A 38 9.44 -10.14 -21.33
N ILE A 39 10.22 -9.20 -20.82
CA ILE A 39 10.50 -9.03 -19.40
C ILE A 39 10.24 -7.56 -19.06
N LEU A 40 9.41 -7.33 -18.06
CA LEU A 40 9.22 -6.02 -17.48
C LEU A 40 10.20 -5.86 -16.31
N VAL A 41 11.13 -4.90 -16.43
CA VAL A 41 12.19 -4.64 -15.46
C VAL A 41 11.85 -3.40 -14.65
N ILE A 42 11.85 -3.56 -13.33
CA ILE A 42 11.52 -2.51 -12.37
C ILE A 42 12.71 -2.37 -11.40
N PRO A 43 13.53 -1.30 -11.52
CA PRO A 43 14.64 -1.06 -10.60
C PRO A 43 14.20 -0.90 -9.14
N ASP A 44 15.09 -1.17 -8.18
CA ASP A 44 14.86 -0.89 -6.76
C ASP A 44 14.44 0.58 -6.54
N GLY A 45 13.39 0.78 -5.75
CA GLY A 45 12.79 2.09 -5.47
C GLY A 45 11.78 2.57 -6.51
N GLU A 46 11.59 1.87 -7.62
CA GLU A 46 10.63 2.23 -8.67
C GLU A 46 9.29 1.48 -8.53
N TYR A 47 8.28 1.96 -9.25
CA TYR A 47 6.95 1.35 -9.30
C TYR A 47 6.41 1.35 -10.73
N ILE A 48 5.48 0.48 -11.06
CA ILE A 48 4.68 0.55 -12.29
C ILE A 48 3.21 0.61 -11.89
N ASP A 49 2.49 1.63 -12.38
CA ASP A 49 1.07 1.83 -12.10
C ASP A 49 0.16 0.94 -12.94
N ASP A 50 0.54 0.62 -14.17
CA ASP A 50 -0.26 -0.20 -15.06
C ASP A 50 0.64 -1.04 -15.96
N PHE A 51 0.53 -2.36 -15.87
CA PHE A 51 1.26 -3.30 -16.70
C PHE A 51 0.80 -3.31 -18.15
N ALA A 52 -0.45 -2.89 -18.42
CA ALA A 52 -0.99 -2.83 -19.78
C ALA A 52 -0.22 -1.82 -20.64
N ASP A 53 0.32 -0.76 -20.05
CA ASP A 53 1.20 0.22 -20.73
C ASP A 53 2.47 -0.41 -21.30
N TYR A 54 2.86 -1.57 -20.75
CA TYR A 54 4.02 -2.36 -21.18
C TYR A 54 3.59 -3.64 -21.92
N GLY A 55 2.30 -3.76 -22.24
CA GLY A 55 1.73 -4.90 -22.95
C GLY A 55 1.60 -6.16 -22.10
N PHE A 56 1.70 -6.08 -20.78
CA PHE A 56 1.38 -7.19 -19.88
C PHE A 56 -0.08 -7.02 -19.43
N ASN A 57 -0.98 -7.86 -19.94
CA ASN A 57 -2.42 -7.71 -19.70
C ASN A 57 -3.01 -9.02 -19.18
N TYR A 58 -3.72 -8.92 -18.05
CA TYR A 58 -4.45 -10.02 -17.42
C TYR A 58 -5.39 -10.79 -18.35
N THR A 59 -6.00 -10.14 -19.36
CA THR A 59 -6.97 -10.80 -20.27
C THR A 59 -6.33 -11.52 -21.47
N ASP A 60 -5.02 -11.44 -21.64
CA ASP A 60 -4.32 -12.00 -22.81
C ASP A 60 -3.06 -12.77 -22.39
N ASP A 61 -2.02 -12.03 -21.98
CA ASP A 61 -0.71 -12.55 -21.56
C ASP A 61 -0.14 -11.58 -20.50
N GLY A 62 -0.38 -11.92 -19.23
CA GLY A 62 0.05 -11.13 -18.07
C GLY A 62 1.41 -11.59 -17.57
N VAL A 63 1.61 -11.53 -16.26
CA VAL A 63 2.84 -12.00 -15.61
C VAL A 63 2.65 -13.46 -15.16
N SER A 64 3.57 -14.34 -15.57
CA SER A 64 3.53 -15.77 -15.21
C SER A 64 4.71 -16.23 -14.36
N SER A 65 5.83 -15.50 -14.35
CA SER A 65 6.95 -15.78 -13.44
C SER A 65 7.71 -14.52 -13.03
N VAL A 66 8.42 -14.59 -11.90
CA VAL A 66 9.02 -13.42 -11.24
C VAL A 66 10.43 -13.75 -10.73
N VAL A 67 11.36 -12.81 -10.91
CA VAL A 67 12.68 -12.81 -10.28
C VAL A 67 12.86 -11.51 -9.52
N ASN A 68 13.23 -11.60 -8.25
CA ASN A 68 13.56 -10.45 -7.43
C ASN A 68 15.07 -10.39 -7.16
N LYS A 69 15.76 -9.36 -7.68
CA LYS A 69 17.17 -9.06 -7.42
C LYS A 69 17.39 -7.71 -6.73
N THR A 70 16.35 -7.10 -6.14
CA THR A 70 16.47 -5.79 -5.44
C THR A 70 17.10 -5.88 -4.05
N GLY A 71 17.34 -7.10 -3.55
CA GLY A 71 17.82 -7.32 -2.17
C GLY A 71 16.79 -6.97 -1.09
N LYS A 72 15.56 -6.60 -1.48
CA LYS A 72 14.45 -6.21 -0.61
C LYS A 72 13.18 -6.94 -1.00
N HIS A 73 12.18 -6.92 -0.13
CA HIS A 73 10.83 -7.34 -0.50
C HIS A 73 10.24 -6.34 -1.50
N ASN A 74 9.45 -6.85 -2.44
CA ASN A 74 8.66 -6.05 -3.37
C ASN A 74 7.21 -6.54 -3.36
N THR A 75 6.31 -5.82 -4.00
CA THR A 75 4.89 -6.20 -4.01
C THR A 75 4.32 -6.13 -5.41
N LEU A 76 3.55 -7.16 -5.79
CA LEU A 76 2.66 -7.15 -6.94
C LEU A 76 1.22 -6.92 -6.46
N PHE A 77 0.45 -6.22 -7.26
CA PHE A 77 -0.93 -5.86 -6.96
C PHE A 77 -1.86 -6.38 -8.05
N SER A 78 -3.03 -6.90 -7.68
CA SER A 78 -3.99 -7.46 -8.63
C SER A 78 -4.79 -6.40 -9.40
N LYS A 79 -4.56 -5.12 -9.15
CA LYS A 79 -5.13 -3.99 -9.91
C LYS A 79 -4.09 -2.92 -10.18
N ALA A 80 -4.33 -2.11 -11.20
CA ALA A 80 -3.56 -0.89 -11.47
C ALA A 80 -3.47 0.06 -10.26
N LYS A 81 -2.45 0.92 -10.24
CA LYS A 81 -2.17 1.97 -9.25
C LYS A 81 -1.96 1.45 -7.82
N GLN A 82 -1.31 0.30 -7.72
CA GLN A 82 -1.01 -0.40 -6.47
C GLN A 82 -2.27 -0.64 -5.62
N GLN A 83 -3.34 -1.10 -6.27
CA GLN A 83 -4.63 -1.39 -5.62
C GLN A 83 -4.95 -2.89 -5.69
N GLY A 84 -5.96 -3.29 -4.91
CA GLY A 84 -6.47 -4.66 -4.93
C GLY A 84 -5.73 -5.58 -3.96
N ASP A 85 -5.76 -6.87 -4.27
CA ASP A 85 -5.07 -7.89 -3.49
C ASP A 85 -3.56 -7.81 -3.76
N GLU A 86 -2.76 -8.27 -2.81
CA GLU A 86 -1.31 -8.10 -2.85
C GLU A 86 -0.57 -9.43 -2.78
N LEU A 87 0.52 -9.52 -3.54
CA LEU A 87 1.49 -10.62 -3.47
C LEU A 87 2.84 -10.06 -3.09
N ASP A 88 3.28 -10.39 -1.88
CA ASP A 88 4.65 -10.10 -1.44
C ASP A 88 5.64 -11.01 -2.17
N ILE A 89 6.67 -10.39 -2.73
CA ILE A 89 7.79 -11.05 -3.39
C ILE A 89 9.01 -10.89 -2.49
N ASP A 90 9.43 -11.98 -1.86
CA ASP A 90 10.57 -11.94 -0.93
C ASP A 90 11.88 -11.53 -1.60
N ALA A 91 12.81 -10.96 -0.82
CA ALA A 91 14.14 -10.63 -1.30
C ALA A 91 14.83 -11.87 -1.90
N ALA A 92 15.50 -11.71 -3.05
CA ALA A 92 16.13 -12.81 -3.79
C ALA A 92 15.17 -13.92 -4.28
N ALA A 93 13.86 -13.73 -4.20
CA ALA A 93 12.88 -14.73 -4.59
C ALA A 93 12.97 -15.06 -6.10
N ARG A 94 12.70 -16.34 -6.38
CA ARG A 94 12.58 -16.91 -7.72
C ARG A 94 11.28 -17.69 -7.78
N MET A 95 10.32 -17.16 -8.52
CA MET A 95 8.97 -17.72 -8.62
C MET A 95 8.75 -18.15 -10.07
N PRO A 96 9.11 -19.39 -10.43
CA PRO A 96 9.11 -19.83 -11.83
C PRO A 96 7.70 -20.03 -12.40
N ASP A 97 6.68 -20.15 -11.55
CA ASP A 97 5.32 -20.46 -11.99
C ASP A 97 4.31 -19.88 -11.00
N LEU A 98 3.66 -18.78 -11.38
CA LEU A 98 2.65 -18.11 -10.57
C LEU A 98 1.33 -18.90 -10.47
N ARG A 99 1.11 -19.93 -11.30
CA ARG A 99 -0.05 -20.81 -11.17
C ARG A 99 -0.03 -21.60 -9.87
N LYS A 100 1.15 -21.76 -9.26
CA LYS A 100 1.36 -22.43 -7.98
C LYS A 100 1.09 -21.54 -6.77
N ILE A 101 0.84 -20.25 -6.97
CA ILE A 101 0.61 -19.28 -5.89
C ILE A 101 -0.88 -19.00 -5.79
N PRO A 102 -1.58 -19.50 -4.75
CA PRO A 102 -3.01 -19.29 -4.61
C PRO A 102 -3.34 -17.80 -4.42
N HIS A 103 -4.48 -17.39 -4.97
CA HIS A 103 -5.01 -16.04 -4.79
C HIS A 103 -6.25 -16.07 -3.87
N GLN A 104 -6.36 -15.10 -2.94
CA GLN A 104 -7.42 -15.10 -1.93
C GLN A 104 -8.83 -14.95 -2.54
N GLY A 105 -8.98 -14.15 -3.60
CA GLY A 105 -10.21 -14.05 -4.40
C GLY A 105 -10.47 -15.23 -5.34
N GLY A 106 -9.83 -16.38 -5.13
CA GLY A 106 -9.95 -17.59 -5.94
C GLY A 106 -8.97 -17.68 -7.12
N GLY A 107 -8.63 -18.91 -7.52
CA GLY A 107 -7.64 -19.19 -8.56
C GLY A 107 -6.20 -19.02 -8.06
N ASN A 108 -5.33 -18.51 -8.92
CA ASN A 108 -3.91 -18.28 -8.63
C ASN A 108 -3.48 -16.90 -9.17
N TRP A 109 -2.19 -16.58 -8.98
CA TRP A 109 -1.61 -15.29 -9.37
C TRP A 109 -1.12 -15.22 -10.83
N ASN A 110 -1.27 -16.29 -11.62
CA ASN A 110 -0.89 -16.26 -13.03
C ASN A 110 -1.70 -15.21 -13.78
N ASP A 111 -1.01 -14.38 -14.55
CA ASP A 111 -1.51 -13.23 -15.31
C ASP A 111 -2.14 -12.11 -14.48
N ARG A 112 -2.33 -12.32 -13.17
CA ARG A 112 -3.25 -11.54 -12.34
C ARG A 112 -2.70 -10.21 -11.85
N ALA A 113 -1.38 -10.08 -11.77
CA ALA A 113 -0.77 -8.83 -11.35
C ALA A 113 -0.95 -7.76 -12.45
N GLU A 114 -1.35 -6.56 -12.07
CA GLU A 114 -1.57 -5.41 -12.97
C GLU A 114 -0.68 -4.21 -12.60
N SER A 115 -0.10 -4.18 -11.39
CA SER A 115 0.86 -3.16 -10.99
C SER A 115 1.88 -3.69 -9.99
N ALA A 116 2.98 -2.97 -9.79
CA ALA A 116 4.06 -3.37 -8.90
C ALA A 116 4.73 -2.20 -8.19
N LEU A 117 5.26 -2.48 -7.01
CA LEU A 117 6.17 -1.63 -6.27
C LEU A 117 7.47 -2.42 -6.02
N ALA A 118 8.56 -2.03 -6.67
CA ALA A 118 9.90 -2.59 -6.45
C ALA A 118 10.62 -1.87 -5.29
N ALA A 119 9.89 -1.69 -4.20
CA ALA A 119 10.37 -1.16 -2.95
C ALA A 119 9.73 -1.96 -1.81
N PRO A 120 10.31 -1.96 -0.60
CA PRO A 120 9.68 -2.59 0.54
C PRO A 120 8.26 -2.08 0.67
N PRO A 121 7.25 -2.97 0.78
CA PRO A 121 5.91 -2.51 1.12
C PRO A 121 5.98 -1.73 2.43
N THR A 122 5.24 -0.62 2.52
CA THR A 122 5.10 0.10 3.78
C THR A 122 4.64 -0.89 4.84
N PRO A 123 5.37 -1.04 5.95
CA PRO A 123 5.12 -2.15 6.87
C PRO A 123 3.75 -2.02 7.57
N LEU A 124 3.14 -0.84 7.49
CA LEU A 124 1.80 -0.53 7.94
C LEU A 124 0.88 -0.12 6.78
N THR A 125 -0.37 -0.54 6.84
CA THR A 125 -1.46 0.00 6.01
C THR A 125 -2.55 0.60 6.88
N VAL A 126 -3.31 1.56 6.33
CA VAL A 126 -4.40 2.21 7.04
C VAL A 126 -5.68 2.14 6.22
N SER A 127 -6.74 1.64 6.82
CA SER A 127 -8.10 1.80 6.29
C SER A 127 -8.90 2.78 7.13
N GLN A 128 -9.90 3.42 6.53
CA GLN A 128 -10.75 4.40 7.19
C GLN A 128 -12.22 4.01 7.11
N LYS A 129 -12.98 4.33 8.15
CA LYS A 129 -14.43 4.17 8.19
C LYS A 129 -15.07 5.34 8.92
N LEU A 130 -15.94 6.08 8.22
CA LEU A 130 -16.81 7.05 8.87
C LEU A 130 -17.79 6.33 9.81
N ARG A 131 -17.80 6.72 11.08
CA ARG A 131 -18.73 6.23 12.11
C ARG A 131 -20.02 7.05 12.16
N GLY A 132 -19.93 8.33 11.80
CA GLY A 132 -21.06 9.25 11.72
C GLY A 132 -20.62 10.69 11.96
N HIS A 133 -21.58 11.60 11.91
CA HIS A 133 -21.35 13.01 12.21
C HIS A 133 -22.54 13.63 12.94
N TRP A 134 -22.29 14.65 13.78
CA TRP A 134 -23.33 15.36 14.52
C TRP A 134 -22.92 16.81 14.79
N MET A 135 -23.89 17.66 15.09
CA MET A 135 -23.63 19.07 15.39
C MET A 135 -22.88 19.22 16.72
N LYS A 136 -21.86 20.09 16.75
CA LYS A 136 -21.12 20.42 17.98
C LYS A 136 -21.81 21.57 18.70
N GLY A 137 -22.61 21.24 19.70
CA GLY A 137 -23.37 22.23 20.47
C GLY A 137 -24.41 22.95 19.61
N ALA A 138 -24.56 24.26 19.79
CA ALA A 138 -25.55 25.08 19.10
C ALA A 138 -24.99 25.90 17.92
N GLY A 139 -23.70 25.74 17.59
CA GLY A 139 -23.02 26.48 16.52
C GLY A 139 -23.12 25.79 15.15
N PRO A 140 -22.51 26.37 14.10
CA PRO A 140 -22.52 25.78 12.76
C PRO A 140 -21.59 24.56 12.64
N SER A 141 -20.73 24.31 13.62
CA SER A 141 -19.70 23.27 13.55
C SER A 141 -20.27 21.86 13.75
N TYR A 142 -19.62 20.89 13.12
CA TYR A 142 -19.98 19.48 13.20
C TYR A 142 -18.78 18.65 13.64
N ILE A 143 -19.04 17.58 14.38
CA ILE A 143 -18.09 16.52 14.63
C ILE A 143 -18.27 15.45 13.56
N TYR A 144 -17.17 15.04 12.94
CA TYR A 144 -17.08 13.85 12.09
C TYR A 144 -16.21 12.81 12.79
N SER A 145 -16.78 11.64 13.08
CA SER A 145 -16.12 10.56 13.81
C SER A 145 -15.68 9.46 12.86
N PHE A 146 -14.41 9.06 12.96
CA PHE A 146 -13.82 8.02 12.12
C PHE A 146 -13.16 6.95 12.97
N GLU A 147 -13.22 5.71 12.49
CA GLU A 147 -12.28 4.67 12.89
C GLU A 147 -11.22 4.54 11.78
N LEU A 148 -9.96 4.70 12.17
CA LEU A 148 -8.80 4.37 11.36
C LEU A 148 -8.24 3.03 11.84
N THR A 149 -8.07 2.06 10.96
CA THR A 149 -7.51 0.75 11.33
C THR A 149 -6.11 0.62 10.76
N ILE A 150 -5.11 0.56 11.63
CA ILE A 150 -3.71 0.35 11.27
C ILE A 150 -3.43 -1.15 11.29
N ASN A 151 -2.89 -1.68 10.19
CA ASN A 151 -2.54 -3.09 10.06
C ASN A 151 -1.04 -3.24 9.85
N ALA A 152 -0.42 -4.17 10.57
CA ALA A 152 0.94 -4.58 10.30
C ALA A 152 0.95 -5.73 9.31
N ARG A 153 1.83 -5.65 8.31
CA ARG A 153 1.92 -6.68 7.25
C ARG A 153 2.56 -7.97 7.76
N LYS A 154 3.80 -7.89 8.25
CA LYS A 154 4.61 -9.06 8.63
C LYS A 154 5.15 -8.99 10.05
N GLU A 155 5.65 -7.83 10.47
CA GLU A 155 6.32 -7.65 11.75
C GLU A 155 5.52 -6.74 12.69
N GLY A 156 5.68 -6.96 13.99
CA GLY A 156 5.05 -6.09 14.99
C GLY A 156 5.77 -4.76 15.07
N ILE A 157 5.02 -3.67 14.94
CA ILE A 157 5.56 -2.31 15.02
C ILE A 157 5.15 -1.67 16.35
N GLU A 158 6.16 -1.36 17.16
CA GLU A 158 5.98 -0.76 18.49
C GLU A 158 5.81 0.75 18.43
N VAL A 159 6.51 1.42 17.50
CA VAL A 159 6.47 2.87 17.35
C VAL A 159 6.03 3.23 15.93
N TRP A 160 4.95 3.98 15.83
CA TRP A 160 4.34 4.36 14.57
C TRP A 160 3.85 5.81 14.57
N THR A 161 3.78 6.37 13.36
CA THR A 161 3.14 7.66 13.08
C THR A 161 2.00 7.44 12.11
N LEU A 162 0.83 7.97 12.42
CA LEU A 162 -0.36 8.02 11.57
C LEU A 162 -0.49 9.44 11.00
N SER A 163 -0.71 9.56 9.70
CA SER A 163 -0.86 10.83 9.00
C SER A 163 -1.99 10.77 7.98
N PHE A 164 -2.73 11.86 7.86
CA PHE A 164 -3.76 12.05 6.83
C PHE A 164 -4.01 13.53 6.57
N GLY A 165 -4.47 13.86 5.36
CA GLY A 165 -4.89 15.20 4.98
C GLY A 165 -6.35 15.45 5.36
N VAL A 166 -6.66 16.72 5.64
CA VAL A 166 -8.01 17.22 5.93
C VAL A 166 -8.30 18.49 5.13
N GLU A 167 -9.58 18.78 4.93
CA GLU A 167 -10.01 20.00 4.27
C GLU A 167 -9.64 21.26 5.07
N LYS A 168 -9.56 22.40 4.37
CA LYS A 168 -9.24 23.68 5.01
C LYS A 168 -10.25 24.00 6.12
N GLY A 169 -9.74 24.35 7.30
CA GLY A 169 -10.54 24.71 8.47
C GLY A 169 -11.07 23.52 9.27
N VAL A 170 -10.72 22.29 8.88
CA VAL A 170 -10.95 21.08 9.67
C VAL A 170 -9.78 20.86 10.61
N THR A 171 -10.07 20.52 11.85
CA THR A 171 -9.07 20.18 12.87
C THR A 171 -9.53 18.94 13.65
N LEU A 172 -8.65 18.33 14.44
CA LEU A 172 -9.07 17.39 15.47
C LEU A 172 -9.96 18.11 16.49
N ASP A 173 -11.05 17.47 16.91
CA ASP A 173 -11.92 18.02 17.95
C ASP A 173 -11.13 18.21 19.25
N PRO A 174 -11.00 19.44 19.77
CA PRO A 174 -10.21 19.70 20.97
C PRO A 174 -10.67 18.89 22.17
N ASP A 175 -11.98 18.66 22.33
CA ASP A 175 -12.51 17.88 23.45
C ASP A 175 -12.04 16.42 23.36
N TRP A 176 -12.20 15.79 22.19
CA TRP A 176 -11.67 14.44 21.94
C TRP A 176 -10.15 14.37 22.12
N ALA A 177 -9.41 15.36 21.63
CA ALA A 177 -7.95 15.40 21.71
C ALA A 177 -7.47 15.38 23.18
N THR A 178 -8.23 15.97 24.12
CA THR A 178 -7.90 15.85 25.54
C THR A 178 -8.10 14.45 26.11
N THR A 179 -8.95 13.62 25.51
CA THR A 179 -9.21 12.23 25.96
C THR A 179 -8.24 11.21 25.37
N PHE A 180 -7.58 11.57 24.27
CA PHE A 180 -6.67 10.69 23.56
C PHE A 180 -5.27 10.71 24.21
N LYS A 181 -5.01 9.75 25.12
CA LYS A 181 -3.84 9.80 26.04
C LYS A 181 -2.66 8.92 25.67
N TRP A 182 -2.83 7.92 24.82
CA TRP A 182 -1.79 6.94 24.52
C TRP A 182 -0.89 7.32 23.32
N ALA A 183 -1.11 8.53 22.77
CA ALA A 183 -0.36 9.09 21.66
C ALA A 183 -0.22 10.61 21.80
N THR A 184 0.70 11.19 21.02
CA THR A 184 0.90 12.63 20.87
C THR A 184 0.33 13.10 19.54
N ILE A 185 -0.45 14.17 19.59
CA ILE A 185 -0.88 14.92 18.40
C ILE A 185 0.25 15.88 18.04
N VAL A 186 0.92 15.60 16.92
CA VAL A 186 2.02 16.42 16.39
C VAL A 186 1.46 17.54 15.51
N LYS A 187 0.42 17.24 14.72
CA LYS A 187 -0.34 18.20 13.94
C LYS A 187 -1.82 17.90 14.08
N ASP A 188 -2.62 18.94 14.25
CA ASP A 188 -4.05 18.83 14.53
C ASP A 188 -4.94 19.04 13.30
N GLY A 189 -4.37 19.22 12.11
CA GLY A 189 -5.13 19.53 10.89
C GLY A 189 -5.24 21.02 10.56
N SER A 190 -4.80 21.92 11.45
CA SER A 190 -4.86 23.37 11.19
C SER A 190 -4.05 23.81 9.95
N ASP A 191 -3.03 23.05 9.57
CA ASP A 191 -2.23 23.21 8.35
C ASP A 191 -2.70 22.33 7.17
N GLY A 192 -3.87 21.68 7.30
CA GLY A 192 -4.41 20.72 6.34
C GLY A 192 -3.91 19.29 6.53
N THR A 193 -3.05 19.02 7.53
CA THR A 193 -2.54 17.68 7.81
C THR A 193 -2.68 17.34 9.29
N VAL A 194 -3.16 16.15 9.59
CA VAL A 194 -3.14 15.57 10.94
C VAL A 194 -1.98 14.60 11.04
N VAL A 195 -1.23 14.67 12.13
CA VAL A 195 -0.15 13.74 12.45
C VAL A 195 -0.26 13.32 13.91
N ILE A 196 -0.37 12.01 14.13
CA ILE A 196 -0.49 11.37 15.45
C ILE A 196 0.64 10.36 15.60
N LYS A 197 1.42 10.47 16.68
CA LYS A 197 2.51 9.56 16.99
C LYS A 197 2.19 8.80 18.26
N ASN A 198 2.24 7.46 18.26
CA ASN A 198 2.03 6.72 19.50
C ASN A 198 3.15 6.99 20.51
N THR A 199 2.80 6.98 21.79
CA THR A 199 3.75 7.13 22.90
C THR A 199 3.68 5.98 23.89
N ASP A 200 2.61 5.19 23.82
CA ASP A 200 2.40 4.02 24.65
C ASP A 200 2.80 2.74 23.89
N PRO A 201 3.81 1.98 24.38
CA PRO A 201 4.26 0.74 23.74
C PRO A 201 3.24 -0.40 23.82
N THR A 202 2.19 -0.26 24.65
CA THR A 202 1.08 -1.23 24.69
C THR A 202 0.16 -1.12 23.46
N HIS A 203 0.18 0.03 22.77
CA HIS A 203 -0.59 0.29 21.55
C HIS A 203 0.25 0.02 20.29
N LYS A 204 0.90 -1.13 20.26
CA LYS A 204 1.65 -1.62 19.10
C LYS A 204 0.75 -2.25 18.05
N VAL A 205 1.17 -2.18 16.79
CA VAL A 205 0.48 -2.84 15.69
C VAL A 205 1.12 -4.20 15.48
N ALA A 206 0.40 -5.28 15.77
CA ALA A 206 0.91 -6.64 15.58
C ALA A 206 0.34 -7.27 14.30
N PRO A 207 1.07 -8.21 13.67
CA PRO A 207 0.58 -8.94 12.50
C PRO A 207 -0.72 -9.67 12.87
N ASN A 208 -1.71 -9.61 11.98
CA ASN A 208 -3.04 -10.19 12.18
C ASN A 208 -3.83 -9.68 13.40
N LYS A 209 -3.36 -8.60 14.04
CA LYS A 209 -4.08 -7.91 15.12
C LYS A 209 -4.15 -6.42 14.80
N PRO A 210 -5.13 -6.01 13.97
CA PRO A 210 -5.29 -4.62 13.58
C PRO A 210 -5.47 -3.72 14.81
N LEU A 211 -4.91 -2.52 14.75
CA LEU A 211 -5.05 -1.50 15.78
C LEU A 211 -6.09 -0.46 15.33
N PRO A 212 -7.29 -0.43 15.95
CA PRO A 212 -8.25 0.65 15.71
C PRO A 212 -7.81 1.93 16.42
N VAL A 213 -7.99 3.05 15.74
CA VAL A 213 -7.72 4.42 16.21
C VAL A 213 -8.95 5.26 15.90
N ASP A 214 -9.77 5.51 16.90
CA ASP A 214 -10.94 6.37 16.78
C ASP A 214 -10.54 7.84 16.89
N ILE A 215 -10.91 8.65 15.91
CA ILE A 215 -10.66 10.09 15.87
C ILE A 215 -11.95 10.87 15.69
N GLN A 216 -11.95 12.12 16.15
CA GLN A 216 -13.03 13.06 15.90
C GLN A 216 -12.47 14.35 15.30
N LEU A 217 -13.04 14.78 14.19
CA LEU A 217 -12.72 16.03 13.53
C LEU A 217 -13.79 17.08 13.84
N LEU A 218 -13.35 18.30 14.14
CA LEU A 218 -14.20 19.49 14.18
C LEU A 218 -14.19 20.15 12.79
N CYS A 219 -15.36 20.16 12.15
CA CYS A 219 -15.59 20.71 10.83
C CYS A 219 -16.38 22.03 10.92
N PRO A 220 -16.13 23.01 10.03
CA PRO A 220 -16.85 24.30 10.03
C PRO A 220 -18.36 24.21 9.74
N GLY A 221 -18.81 23.08 9.19
CA GLY A 221 -20.19 22.83 8.78
C GLY A 221 -20.44 21.36 8.47
N GLN A 222 -21.65 21.05 8.03
CA GLN A 222 -21.99 19.74 7.48
C GLN A 222 -21.73 19.72 5.98
N SER A 223 -20.92 18.78 5.51
CA SER A 223 -20.63 18.55 4.10
C SER A 223 -20.18 17.12 3.86
N THR A 224 -20.48 16.56 2.69
CA THR A 224 -19.99 15.24 2.27
C THR A 224 -18.48 15.25 2.00
N THR A 225 -17.88 16.41 1.74
CA THR A 225 -16.42 16.56 1.59
C THR A 225 -15.65 16.17 2.85
N TYR A 226 -16.30 16.16 4.01
CA TYR A 226 -15.71 15.78 5.30
C TYR A 226 -15.92 14.30 5.63
N GLU A 227 -16.56 13.51 4.76
CA GLU A 227 -16.85 12.09 4.99
C GLU A 227 -15.69 11.16 4.61
N THR A 228 -14.60 11.70 4.07
CA THR A 228 -13.41 10.95 3.68
C THR A 228 -12.15 11.73 4.03
N LEU A 229 -11.18 11.05 4.63
CA LEU A 229 -9.85 11.56 4.93
C LEU A 229 -8.93 11.35 3.73
N HIS A 230 -8.03 12.30 3.50
CA HIS A 230 -7.13 12.25 2.35
C HIS A 230 -5.87 11.44 2.68
N ASN A 231 -5.57 10.42 1.88
CA ASN A 231 -4.32 9.65 1.94
C ASN A 231 -3.91 9.20 3.36
N PRO A 232 -4.77 8.47 4.10
CA PRO A 232 -4.39 7.95 5.40
C PRO A 232 -3.22 6.98 5.27
N THR A 233 -2.15 7.23 6.01
CA THR A 233 -0.91 6.46 5.98
C THR A 233 -0.38 6.26 7.38
N ALA A 234 0.32 5.14 7.59
CA ALA A 234 1.07 4.91 8.81
C ALA A 234 2.48 4.45 8.47
N THR A 235 3.45 4.89 9.27
CA THR A 235 4.86 4.52 9.12
C THR A 235 5.42 4.08 10.45
N GLU A 236 6.35 3.14 10.42
CA GLU A 236 7.21 2.85 11.56
C GLU A 236 8.13 4.06 11.83
N ASN A 237 8.36 4.37 13.11
CA ASN A 237 9.41 5.30 13.50
C ASN A 237 10.59 4.50 14.07
N GLN A 238 11.81 4.88 13.68
CA GLN A 238 13.04 4.43 14.32
C GLN A 238 13.32 5.19 15.62
#